data_AF-A0A954KZ33-F1
#
_entry.id   AF-A0A954KZ33-F1
#
_cell.length_a   1.000
_cell.length_b   1.000
_cell.length_c   1.000
_cell.angle_alpha   90.00
_cell.angle_beta   90.00
_cell.angle_gamma   90.00
#
_symmetry.space_group_name_H-M   'P 1'
#
loop_
_entity.id
_entity.type
_entity.pdbx_description
1 polymer ?
#
loop_
_entity_poly.entity_id
_entity_poly.type
_entity_poly.pdbx_seq_one_letter_code
_entity_poly.pdbx_strand_id
1 'polypeptide(L)'
;MRAEIIPSLRFPSDWGLEIGTLSEVFRNCSLSRICQVDIADSYDHKHQPVSEEDQTTGLHRMATDICKALIRKLAVEGIVFNADLLRTLKACYYRTALDVVDHYYNDALMNGLVLDRHLEEATVELFSKVVLAAGDEFLNRPDESPFIHNWSRVRSAVPDVFERLLGAVEADNSQAGA
;
A
#
# COMPACT_ATOMS: atom_id res chain seq x y z
N MET A 1 -19.66 1.56 -1.85
CA MET A 1 -19.28 0.23 -2.40
C MET A 1 -20.50 -0.68 -2.34
N ARG A 2 -20.86 -1.42 -3.40
CA ARG A 2 -21.92 -2.43 -3.26
C ARG A 2 -21.38 -3.61 -2.44
N ALA A 3 -22.12 -4.07 -1.44
CA ALA A 3 -21.65 -5.10 -0.51
C ALA A 3 -21.30 -6.43 -1.19
N GLU A 4 -21.84 -6.69 -2.37
CA GLU A 4 -21.66 -7.92 -3.15
C GLU A 4 -20.19 -8.26 -3.47
N ILE A 5 -19.30 -7.27 -3.58
CA ILE A 5 -17.88 -7.55 -3.92
C ILE A 5 -17.05 -7.96 -2.69
N ILE A 6 -17.47 -7.55 -1.49
CA ILE A 6 -16.72 -7.73 -0.23
C ILE A 6 -16.35 -9.20 0.05
N PRO A 7 -17.25 -10.20 -0.14
CA PRO A 7 -16.91 -11.60 0.13
C PRO A 7 -15.84 -12.20 -0.78
N SER A 8 -15.60 -11.57 -1.94
CA SER A 8 -14.63 -12.02 -2.94
C SER A 8 -13.26 -11.38 -2.78
N LEU A 9 -13.16 -10.25 -2.06
CA LEU A 9 -11.90 -9.52 -1.88
C LEU A 9 -10.94 -10.32 -0.99
N ARG A 10 -9.67 -10.35 -1.39
CA ARG A 10 -8.56 -10.80 -0.55
C ARG A 10 -7.93 -9.59 0.11
N PHE A 11 -8.08 -9.45 1.42
CA PHE A 11 -7.49 -8.35 2.16
C PHE A 11 -6.07 -8.74 2.59
N PRO A 12 -5.01 -7.99 2.22
CA PRO A 12 -3.73 -8.11 2.89
C PRO A 12 -3.80 -7.48 4.29
N SER A 13 -2.85 -7.87 5.15
CA SER A 13 -2.65 -7.22 6.43
C SER A 13 -1.77 -5.97 6.31
N ASP A 14 -1.68 -5.21 7.41
CA ASP A 14 -0.74 -4.11 7.61
C ASP A 14 -0.91 -2.96 6.60
N TRP A 15 0.18 -2.25 6.30
CA TRP A 15 0.24 -1.12 5.36
C TRP A 15 0.00 -1.49 3.89
N GLY A 16 -0.21 -2.79 3.62
CA GLY A 16 -0.65 -3.28 2.32
C GLY A 16 -2.17 -3.21 2.13
N LEU A 17 -2.94 -2.92 3.18
CA LEU A 17 -4.40 -3.01 3.18
C LEU A 17 -5.04 -2.18 2.06
N GLU A 18 -4.70 -0.91 1.97
CA GLU A 18 -5.28 0.03 1.02
C GLU A 18 -4.90 -0.36 -0.41
N ILE A 19 -3.62 -0.58 -0.68
CA ILE A 19 -3.13 -0.91 -2.02
C ILE A 19 -3.61 -2.29 -2.49
N GLY A 20 -3.69 -3.27 -1.59
CA GLY A 20 -4.25 -4.59 -1.90
C GLY A 20 -5.74 -4.54 -2.12
N THR A 21 -6.48 -3.76 -1.31
CA THR A 21 -7.91 -3.54 -1.54
C THR A 21 -8.15 -2.87 -2.88
N LEU A 22 -7.37 -1.81 -3.21
CA LEU A 22 -7.45 -1.14 -4.50
C LEU A 22 -7.17 -2.11 -5.65
N SER A 23 -6.15 -2.95 -5.51
CA SER A 23 -5.82 -3.94 -6.55
C SER A 23 -6.90 -5.01 -6.72
N GLU A 24 -7.53 -5.48 -5.63
CA GLU A 24 -8.67 -6.38 -5.73
C GLU A 24 -9.90 -5.69 -6.36
N VAL A 25 -10.15 -4.42 -6.06
CA VAL A 25 -11.23 -3.65 -6.71
C VAL A 25 -10.94 -3.50 -8.20
N PHE A 26 -9.71 -3.13 -8.57
CA PHE A 26 -9.29 -2.97 -9.96
C PHE A 26 -9.44 -4.27 -10.76
N ARG A 27 -9.16 -5.43 -10.12
CA ARG A 27 -9.32 -6.74 -10.74
C ARG A 27 -10.78 -7.17 -10.89
N ASN A 28 -11.62 -6.88 -9.90
CA ASN A 28 -12.98 -7.41 -9.83
C ASN A 28 -14.04 -6.42 -10.37
N CYS A 29 -13.67 -5.17 -10.66
CA CYS A 29 -14.58 -4.14 -11.17
C CYS A 29 -14.06 -3.54 -12.47
N SER A 30 -14.96 -3.17 -13.38
CA SER A 30 -14.58 -2.35 -14.53
C SER A 30 -14.19 -0.95 -14.07
N LEU A 31 -13.23 -0.31 -14.76
CA LEU A 31 -12.78 1.05 -14.47
C LEU A 31 -13.93 2.06 -14.38
N SER A 32 -14.97 1.89 -15.20
CA SER A 32 -16.18 2.73 -15.19
C SER A 32 -17.00 2.66 -13.88
N ARG A 33 -16.71 1.70 -13.00
CA ARG A 33 -17.34 1.55 -11.68
C ARG A 33 -16.43 2.01 -10.53
N ILE A 34 -15.27 2.58 -10.85
CA ILE A 34 -14.33 3.15 -9.91
C ILE A 34 -14.35 4.66 -10.11
N CYS A 35 -14.49 5.41 -9.02
CA CYS A 35 -14.42 6.86 -9.03
C CYS A 35 -13.59 7.33 -7.84
N GLN A 36 -12.97 8.50 -8.00
CA GLN A 36 -12.40 9.28 -6.91
C GLN A 36 -13.34 10.46 -6.68
N VAL A 37 -13.53 10.82 -5.42
CA VAL A 37 -14.43 11.90 -5.00
C VAL A 37 -13.63 12.78 -4.06
N ASP A 38 -13.73 14.08 -4.26
CA ASP A 38 -13.18 15.04 -3.32
C ASP A 38 -13.98 15.02 -2.02
N ILE A 39 -13.27 14.95 -0.88
CA ILE A 39 -13.87 14.75 0.43
C ILE A 39 -13.72 15.97 1.34
N ALA A 40 -12.78 16.87 1.05
CA ALA A 40 -12.51 18.04 1.89
C ALA A 40 -11.64 19.07 1.16
N ASP A 41 -11.94 20.36 1.37
CA ASP A 41 -11.12 21.47 0.85
C ASP A 41 -9.69 21.44 1.40
N SER A 42 -9.53 20.97 2.64
CA SER A 42 -8.24 20.76 3.30
C SER A 42 -8.31 19.50 4.16
N TYR A 43 -7.28 18.68 4.05
CA TYR A 43 -7.14 17.45 4.81
C TYR A 43 -5.81 17.46 5.56
N ASP A 44 -5.90 17.65 6.88
CA ASP A 44 -4.75 17.52 7.78
C ASP A 44 -4.70 16.08 8.32
N HIS A 45 -3.49 15.52 8.34
CA HIS A 45 -3.28 14.15 8.81
C HIS A 45 -2.03 14.08 9.67
N LYS A 46 -1.94 13.01 10.46
CA LYS A 46 -0.76 12.75 11.27
C LYS A 46 0.47 12.58 10.36
N HIS A 47 1.45 13.45 10.51
CA HIS A 47 2.73 13.32 9.81
C HIS A 47 3.56 12.20 10.44
N GLN A 48 4.05 11.30 9.59
CA GLN A 48 4.98 10.23 9.99
C GLN A 48 6.40 10.65 9.61
N PRO A 49 7.42 10.31 10.42
CA PRO A 49 8.80 10.58 10.04
C PRO A 49 9.20 9.74 8.83
N VAL A 50 10.14 10.25 8.02
CA VAL A 50 10.70 9.51 6.89
C VAL A 50 11.42 8.24 7.36
N SER A 51 12.08 8.30 8.52
CA SER A 51 12.89 7.21 9.09
C SER A 51 14.03 6.74 8.17
N GLU A 52 14.92 7.66 7.79
CA GLU A 52 16.05 7.39 6.89
C GLU A 52 16.96 6.26 7.39
N GLU A 53 17.27 6.27 8.69
CA GLU A 53 18.21 5.33 9.33
C GLU A 53 17.55 4.04 9.85
N ASP A 54 16.21 3.97 9.86
CA ASP A 54 15.47 2.83 10.42
C ASP A 54 14.34 2.38 9.48
N GLN A 55 14.60 1.28 8.77
CA GLN A 55 13.65 0.71 7.80
C GLN A 55 12.41 0.10 8.44
N THR A 56 12.38 -0.04 9.77
CA THR A 56 11.29 -0.70 10.52
C THR A 56 10.24 0.28 11.05
N THR A 57 10.43 1.58 10.83
CA THR A 57 9.51 2.63 11.29
C THR A 57 9.17 3.63 10.19
N GLY A 58 8.18 4.48 10.48
CA GLY A 58 7.83 5.63 9.64
C GLY A 58 7.46 5.29 8.20
N LEU A 59 7.75 6.23 7.30
CA LEU A 59 7.47 6.09 5.88
C LEU A 59 8.36 5.05 5.21
N HIS A 60 9.57 4.81 5.72
CA HIS A 60 10.47 3.78 5.19
C HIS A 60 9.83 2.39 5.28
N ARG A 61 9.31 2.01 6.46
CA ARG A 61 8.59 0.75 6.62
C ARG A 61 7.37 0.69 5.72
N MET A 62 6.58 1.76 5.70
CA MET A 62 5.35 1.83 4.89
C MET A 62 5.66 1.61 3.40
N ALA A 63 6.65 2.31 2.86
CA ALA A 63 7.08 2.16 1.46
C ALA A 63 7.55 0.72 1.17
N THR A 64 8.25 0.10 2.12
CA THR A 64 8.72 -1.28 2.00
C THR A 64 7.56 -2.26 1.93
N ASP A 65 6.58 -2.13 2.83
CA ASP A 65 5.40 -2.99 2.88
C ASP A 65 4.54 -2.82 1.63
N ILE A 66 4.33 -1.59 1.16
CA ILE A 66 3.60 -1.28 -0.09
C ILE A 66 4.33 -1.87 -1.30
N CYS A 67 5.64 -1.70 -1.40
CA CYS A 67 6.42 -2.20 -2.54
C CYS A 67 6.36 -3.74 -2.61
N LYS A 68 6.52 -4.42 -1.47
CA LYS A 68 6.36 -5.88 -1.38
C LYS A 68 4.96 -6.32 -1.80
N ALA A 69 3.92 -5.64 -1.35
CA ALA A 69 2.54 -5.95 -1.70
C ALA A 69 2.31 -5.81 -3.21
N LEU A 70 2.81 -4.74 -3.84
CA LEU A 70 2.72 -4.52 -5.29
C LEU A 70 3.45 -5.60 -6.09
N ILE A 71 4.70 -5.90 -5.75
CA ILE A 71 5.50 -6.91 -6.45
C ILE A 71 4.81 -8.28 -6.38
N ARG A 72 4.40 -8.70 -5.18
CA ARG A 72 3.67 -9.97 -4.98
C ARG A 72 2.37 -10.02 -5.77
N LYS A 73 1.64 -8.90 -5.80
CA LYS A 73 0.37 -8.83 -6.53
C LYS A 73 0.55 -8.97 -8.03
N LEU A 74 1.51 -8.23 -8.59
CA LEU A 74 1.86 -8.32 -10.01
C LEU A 74 2.38 -9.72 -10.38
N ALA A 75 3.14 -10.37 -9.49
CA ALA A 75 3.58 -11.75 -9.69
C ALA A 75 2.41 -12.74 -9.75
N VAL A 76 1.40 -12.58 -8.89
CA VAL A 76 0.14 -13.38 -8.95
C VAL A 76 -0.62 -13.15 -10.26
N GLU A 77 -0.45 -11.99 -10.89
CA GLU A 77 -1.03 -11.67 -12.22
C GLU A 77 -0.17 -12.16 -13.39
N GLY A 78 0.98 -12.80 -13.12
CA GLY A 78 1.84 -13.42 -14.12
C GLY A 78 3.06 -12.59 -14.52
N ILE A 79 3.32 -11.46 -13.86
CA ILE A 79 4.54 -10.69 -14.08
C ILE A 79 5.73 -11.42 -13.47
N VAL A 80 6.74 -11.71 -14.29
CA VAL A 80 7.97 -12.38 -13.84
C VAL A 80 8.95 -11.32 -13.35
N PHE A 81 9.29 -11.39 -12.06
CA PHE A 81 10.33 -10.56 -11.47
C PHE A 81 11.67 -11.29 -11.50
N ASN A 82 12.71 -10.56 -11.92
CA ASN A 82 14.11 -10.96 -11.83
C ASN A 82 14.94 -9.75 -11.42
N ALA A 83 16.21 -9.98 -11.07
CA ALA A 83 17.08 -8.92 -10.56
C ALA A 83 17.26 -7.76 -11.57
N ASP A 84 17.25 -8.03 -12.87
CA ASP A 84 17.45 -7.01 -13.91
C ASP A 84 16.21 -6.13 -14.10
N LEU A 85 15.02 -6.73 -14.03
CA LEU A 85 13.76 -5.99 -14.00
C LEU A 85 13.70 -5.08 -12.78
N LEU A 86 14.09 -5.56 -11.60
CA LEU A 86 14.09 -4.76 -10.36
C LEU A 86 15.06 -3.57 -10.44
N ARG A 87 16.27 -3.77 -10.98
CA ARG A 87 17.23 -2.68 -11.22
C ARG A 87 16.68 -1.63 -12.18
N THR A 88 16.03 -2.09 -13.25
CA THR A 88 15.40 -1.20 -14.24
C THR A 88 14.23 -0.45 -13.61
N LEU A 89 13.38 -1.13 -12.83
CA LEU A 89 12.25 -0.54 -12.12
C LEU A 89 12.70 0.55 -11.14
N LYS A 90 13.76 0.31 -10.37
CA LYS A 90 14.37 1.34 -9.51
C LYS A 90 14.78 2.57 -10.32
N ALA A 91 15.48 2.38 -11.44
CA ALA A 91 15.96 3.49 -12.27
C ALA A 91 14.79 4.29 -12.87
N CYS A 92 13.75 3.60 -13.34
CA CYS A 92 12.51 4.23 -13.83
C CYS A 92 11.81 5.00 -12.72
N TYR A 93 11.61 4.38 -11.55
CA TYR A 93 11.03 5.05 -10.37
C TYR A 93 11.82 6.32 -10.03
N TYR A 94 13.14 6.22 -9.93
CA TYR A 94 13.98 7.35 -9.55
C TYR A 94 13.85 8.52 -10.54
N ARG A 95 13.93 8.23 -11.85
CA ARG A 95 13.75 9.26 -12.89
C ARG A 95 12.37 9.91 -12.82
N THR A 96 11.31 9.10 -12.80
CA THR A 96 9.93 9.59 -12.77
C THR A 96 9.65 10.38 -11.51
N ALA A 97 10.17 9.95 -10.36
CA ALA A 97 9.99 10.65 -9.09
C ALA A 97 10.67 12.02 -9.09
N LEU A 98 11.88 12.15 -9.65
CA LEU A 98 12.54 13.46 -9.80
C LEU A 98 11.73 14.39 -10.71
N ASP A 99 11.21 13.89 -11.83
CA ASP A 99 10.35 14.69 -12.72
C ASP A 99 9.09 15.17 -11.99
N VAL A 100 8.52 14.34 -11.11
CA VAL A 100 7.35 14.67 -10.29
C VAL A 100 7.69 15.70 -9.20
N VAL A 101 8.86 15.59 -8.55
CA VAL A 101 9.35 16.61 -7.60
C VAL A 101 9.48 17.97 -8.26
N ASP A 102 10.05 18.03 -9.47
CA ASP A 102 10.15 19.27 -10.24
C ASP A 102 8.77 19.86 -10.57
N HIS A 103 7.80 19.02 -10.96
CA HIS A 103 6.43 19.49 -11.21
C HIS A 103 5.78 20.08 -9.95
N TYR A 104 5.83 19.36 -8.82
CA TYR A 104 5.22 19.83 -7.58
C TYR A 104 5.95 21.02 -6.96
N TYR A 105 7.25 21.16 -7.18
CA TYR A 105 7.97 22.38 -6.81
C TYR A 105 7.41 23.61 -7.54
N ASN A 106 7.19 23.50 -8.85
CA ASN A 106 6.62 24.59 -9.64
C ASN A 106 5.18 24.89 -9.24
N ASP A 107 4.37 23.86 -8.96
CA ASP A 107 3.00 24.02 -8.47
C ASP A 107 2.96 24.71 -7.10
N ALA A 108 3.79 24.27 -6.15
CA ALA A 108 3.93 24.92 -4.85
C ALA A 108 4.31 26.40 -5.00
N LEU A 109 5.29 26.70 -5.85
CA LEU A 109 5.74 28.07 -6.10
C LEU A 109 4.63 28.95 -6.70
N MET A 110 3.85 28.43 -7.66
CA MET A 110 2.71 29.15 -8.25
C MET A 110 1.62 29.45 -7.22
N ASN A 111 1.44 28.57 -6.24
CA ASN A 111 0.46 28.72 -5.17
C ASN A 111 1.01 29.46 -3.93
N GLY A 112 2.25 29.98 -3.99
CA GLY A 112 2.87 30.70 -2.87
C GLY A 112 3.28 29.82 -1.68
N LEU A 113 3.40 28.51 -1.91
CA LEU A 113 3.87 27.52 -0.94
C LEU A 113 5.38 27.31 -1.07
N VAL A 114 6.01 26.85 0.01
CA VAL A 114 7.43 26.51 0.05
C VAL A 114 7.56 24.98 0.03
N LEU A 115 8.34 24.47 -0.92
CA LEU A 115 8.69 23.06 -1.03
C LEU A 115 10.22 22.92 -1.02
N ASP A 116 10.74 22.13 -0.08
CA ASP A 116 12.17 21.85 0.03
C ASP A 116 12.56 20.73 -0.94
N ARG A 117 13.07 21.14 -2.10
CA ARG A 117 13.50 20.20 -3.14
C ARG A 117 14.57 19.23 -2.67
N HIS A 118 15.50 19.68 -1.82
CA HIS A 118 16.60 18.83 -1.41
C HIS A 118 16.08 17.68 -0.53
N LEU A 119 15.19 18.00 0.41
CA LEU A 119 14.56 16.98 1.26
C LEU A 119 13.67 16.02 0.45
N GLU A 120 12.93 16.53 -0.53
CA GLU A 120 12.12 15.68 -1.43
C GLU A 120 13.00 14.74 -2.27
N GLU A 121 14.07 15.25 -2.88
CA GLU A 121 15.02 14.44 -3.66
C GLU A 121 15.74 13.39 -2.79
N ALA A 122 16.14 13.74 -1.56
CA ALA A 122 16.71 12.79 -0.60
C ALA A 122 15.72 11.68 -0.21
N THR A 123 14.43 12.02 -0.08
CA THR A 123 13.35 11.05 0.18
C THR A 123 13.15 10.13 -1.03
N VAL A 124 13.22 10.65 -2.25
CA VAL A 124 13.18 9.86 -3.50
C VAL A 124 14.36 8.89 -3.56
N GLU A 125 15.57 9.33 -3.20
CA GLU A 125 16.74 8.46 -3.12
C GLU A 125 16.53 7.30 -2.14
N LEU A 126 15.99 7.58 -0.95
CA LEU A 126 15.65 6.57 0.05
C LEU A 126 14.67 5.54 -0.50
N PHE A 127 13.52 5.98 -1.03
CA PHE A 127 12.49 5.09 -1.56
C PHE A 127 12.94 4.33 -2.81
N SER A 128 13.89 4.85 -3.59
CA SER A 128 14.50 4.10 -4.69
C SER A 128 15.26 2.86 -4.18
N LYS A 129 15.86 2.93 -2.99
CA LYS A 129 16.55 1.78 -2.35
C LYS A 129 15.52 0.76 -1.86
N VAL A 130 14.37 1.22 -1.37
CA VAL A 130 13.25 0.36 -0.96
C VAL A 130 12.77 -0.55 -2.09
N VAL A 131 12.67 -0.04 -3.33
CA VAL A 131 12.26 -0.84 -4.49
C VAL A 131 13.16 -2.07 -4.69
N LEU A 132 14.49 -1.89 -4.57
CA LEU A 132 15.43 -3.00 -4.68
C LEU A 132 15.34 -3.93 -3.47
N ALA A 133 15.33 -3.39 -2.25
CA ALA A 133 15.31 -4.20 -1.04
C ALA A 133 14.06 -5.09 -0.97
N ALA A 134 12.89 -4.54 -1.28
CA ALA A 134 11.63 -5.29 -1.36
C ALA A 134 11.65 -6.37 -2.45
N GLY A 135 12.22 -6.05 -3.61
CA GLY A 135 12.35 -6.99 -4.72
C GLY A 135 13.32 -8.14 -4.42
N ASP A 136 14.47 -7.84 -3.82
CA ASP A 136 15.45 -8.85 -3.41
C ASP A 136 14.86 -9.77 -2.35
N GLU A 137 14.08 -9.25 -1.39
CA GLU A 137 13.38 -10.09 -0.41
C GLU A 137 12.36 -11.01 -1.09
N PHE A 138 11.58 -10.50 -2.05
CA PHE A 138 10.64 -11.30 -2.81
C PHE A 138 11.33 -12.45 -3.57
N LEU A 139 12.48 -12.19 -4.20
CA LEU A 139 13.25 -13.22 -4.92
C LEU A 139 13.84 -14.28 -3.98
N ASN A 140 14.23 -13.89 -2.75
CA ASN A 140 14.84 -14.79 -1.78
C ASN A 140 13.82 -15.53 -0.88
N ARG A 141 12.55 -15.14 -0.89
CA ARG A 141 11.47 -15.75 -0.08
C ARG A 141 10.24 -16.10 -0.93
N PRO A 142 10.33 -17.09 -1.84
CA PRO A 142 9.24 -17.43 -2.77
C PRO A 142 8.00 -18.03 -2.09
N ASP A 143 8.14 -18.59 -0.89
CA ASP A 143 7.07 -19.37 -0.24
C ASP A 143 6.11 -18.54 0.63
N GLU A 144 6.36 -17.23 0.77
CA GLU A 144 5.56 -16.38 1.64
C GLU A 144 4.21 -16.03 1.01
N SER A 145 3.11 -16.48 1.64
CA SER A 145 1.76 -16.27 1.11
C SER A 145 1.45 -14.76 1.03
N PRO A 146 1.09 -14.23 -0.15
CA PRO A 146 0.98 -12.79 -0.34
C PRO A 146 -0.27 -12.17 0.27
N PHE A 147 -1.29 -12.97 0.62
CA PHE A 147 -2.57 -12.47 1.12
C PHE A 147 -3.17 -13.40 2.17
N ILE A 148 -3.97 -12.82 3.06
CA ILE A 148 -4.96 -13.58 3.82
C ILE A 148 -5.99 -14.14 2.81
N HIS A 149 -6.52 -15.32 3.10
CA HIS A 149 -7.59 -15.91 2.30
C HIS A 149 -8.82 -15.01 2.24
N ASN A 150 -9.54 -15.00 1.11
CA ASN A 150 -10.80 -14.24 1.00
C ASN A 150 -11.84 -14.73 2.02
N TRP A 151 -12.81 -13.86 2.34
CA TRP A 151 -13.86 -14.17 3.32
C TRP A 151 -14.70 -15.39 2.94
N SER A 152 -14.84 -15.69 1.65
CA SER A 152 -15.48 -16.92 1.19
C SER A 152 -14.75 -18.18 1.68
N ARG A 153 -13.42 -18.21 1.59
CA ARG A 153 -12.57 -19.30 2.11
C ARG A 153 -12.50 -19.29 3.63
N VAL A 154 -12.43 -18.11 4.27
CA VAL A 154 -12.45 -18.01 5.74
C VAL A 154 -13.76 -18.57 6.29
N ARG A 155 -14.91 -18.17 5.75
CA ARG A 155 -16.24 -18.71 6.14
C ARG A 155 -16.34 -20.21 5.88
N SER A 156 -15.74 -20.71 4.81
CA SER A 156 -15.72 -22.16 4.55
C SER A 156 -14.89 -22.93 5.58
N ALA A 157 -13.80 -22.35 6.09
CA ALA A 157 -12.94 -22.98 7.08
C ALA A 157 -13.44 -22.78 8.52
N VAL A 158 -14.08 -21.64 8.80
CA VAL A 158 -14.61 -21.22 10.10
C VAL A 158 -16.03 -20.69 9.89
N PRO A 159 -17.06 -21.56 9.88
CA PRO A 159 -18.43 -21.17 9.55
C PRO A 159 -19.04 -20.12 10.48
N ASP A 160 -18.63 -20.11 11.75
CA ASP A 160 -19.09 -19.22 12.82
C ASP A 160 -18.24 -17.95 12.97
N VAL A 161 -17.31 -17.67 12.05
CA VAL A 161 -16.35 -16.56 12.17
C VAL A 161 -17.01 -15.20 12.41
N PHE A 162 -18.14 -14.93 11.76
CA PHE A 162 -18.83 -13.64 11.89
C PHE A 162 -19.53 -13.49 13.24
N GLU A 163 -20.07 -14.58 13.79
CA GLU A 163 -20.65 -14.59 15.14
C GLU A 163 -19.56 -14.37 16.19
N ARG A 164 -18.40 -15.01 16.01
CA ARG A 164 -17.24 -14.83 16.88
C ARG A 164 -16.71 -13.39 16.85
N LEU A 165 -16.65 -12.77 15.66
CA LEU A 165 -16.25 -11.36 15.52
C LEU A 165 -17.25 -10.42 16.20
N LEU A 166 -18.55 -10.65 16.02
CA LEU A 166 -19.58 -9.86 16.68
C LEU A 166 -19.45 -9.96 18.21
N GLY A 167 -19.33 -11.18 18.74
CA GLY A 167 -19.15 -11.39 20.17
C GLY A 167 -17.87 -10.77 20.73
N ALA A 168 -16.78 -10.75 19.96
CA ALA A 168 -15.54 -10.08 20.35
C ALA A 168 -15.70 -8.55 20.43
N VAL A 169 -16.39 -7.94 19.45
CA VAL A 169 -16.68 -6.50 19.45
C VAL A 169 -17.62 -6.13 20.60
N GLU A 170 -18.66 -6.93 20.85
CA GLU A 170 -19.56 -6.74 21.99
C GLU A 170 -18.82 -6.82 23.32
N ALA A 171 -17.91 -7.80 23.47
CA ALA A 171 -17.09 -7.94 24.67
C ALA A 171 -16.16 -6.74 24.87
N ASP A 172 -15.48 -6.26 23.82
CA ASP A 172 -14.59 -5.09 23.88
C ASP A 172 -15.35 -3.80 24.24
N ASN A 173 -16.50 -3.56 23.61
CA ASN A 173 -17.38 -2.44 23.93
C ASN A 173 -17.88 -2.49 25.39
N SER A 174 -18.15 -3.68 25.92
CA SER A 174 -18.57 -3.84 27.32
C SER A 174 -17.44 -3.55 28.31
N GLN A 175 -16.18 -3.75 27.92
CA GLN A 175 -14.99 -3.44 28.73
C GLN A 175 -14.64 -1.95 28.68
N ALA A 176 -14.86 -1.27 27.55
CA ALA A 176 -14.63 0.17 27.39
C ALA A 176 -15.68 1.06 28.11
N GLY A 177 -16.78 0.46 28.59
CA GLY A 177 -17.85 1.16 29.33
C GLY A 177 -17.72 1.12 30.86
N ALA A 178 -16.59 0.66 31.42
CA ALA A 178 -16.27 0.63 32.85
C ALA A 178 -15.08 1.53 33.18
#